data_AF-A0A7J9XF05-F1
#
_entry.id   AF-A0A7J9XF05-F1
#
_cell.length_a   1.000
_cell.length_b   1.000
_cell.length_c   1.000
_cell.angle_alpha   90.00
_cell.angle_beta   90.00
_cell.angle_gamma   90.00
#
_symmetry.space_group_name_H-M   'P 1'
#
loop_
_entity.id
_entity.type
_entity.pdbx_description
1 polymer ?
#
loop_
_entity_poly.entity_id
_entity_poly.type
_entity_poly.pdbx_seq_one_letter_code
_entity_poly.pdbx_strand_id
1 'polypeptide(L)'
;MRLCGESRATGLLVHAGDPPRVAGVRTTHGDRQADVVIDASGRRSPIGAWLEHEAVGQSDRIESECGLSYYTRRYRPRPGATWPEPRRLSPPHFGLVVCTADNDMLSVAVCPATEDRTLRA
;
A
#
# COMPACT_ATOMS: atom_id res chain seq x y z
N MET A 1 2.24 4.65 -21.30
CA MET A 1 2.57 4.93 -19.89
C MET A 1 4.08 5.10 -19.77
N ARG A 2 4.57 6.27 -19.34
CA ARG A 2 6.01 6.50 -19.13
C ARG A 2 6.32 6.31 -17.66
N LEU A 3 7.22 5.39 -17.35
CA LEU A 3 7.73 5.23 -15.98
C LEU A 3 8.79 6.31 -15.73
N CYS A 4 8.58 7.13 -14.71
CA CYS A 4 9.54 8.15 -14.27
C CYS A 4 10.22 7.63 -12.99
N GLY A 5 11.37 6.95 -13.16
CA GLY A 5 12.20 6.54 -12.02
C GLY A 5 12.66 7.73 -11.20
N GLU A 6 12.96 7.50 -9.92
CA GLU A 6 13.51 8.49 -8.97
C GLU A 6 12.63 9.73 -8.70
N SER A 7 11.45 9.81 -9.31
CA SER A 7 10.48 10.88 -9.09
C SER A 7 9.47 10.48 -8.02
N ARG A 8 9.57 11.09 -6.84
CA ARG A 8 8.65 10.86 -5.72
C ARG A 8 7.56 11.92 -5.75
N ALA A 9 6.30 11.51 -5.72
CA ALA A 9 5.17 12.41 -5.49
C ALA A 9 5.19 12.94 -4.06
N THR A 10 4.95 14.25 -3.89
CA THR A 10 5.06 14.95 -2.61
C THR A 10 3.85 15.81 -2.27
N GLY A 11 2.88 15.92 -3.17
CA GLY A 11 1.66 16.69 -2.96
C GLY A 11 0.74 16.66 -4.17
N LEU A 12 -0.41 17.32 -4.05
CA LEU A 12 -1.40 17.49 -5.12
C LEU A 12 -1.25 18.87 -5.77
N LEU A 13 -1.70 18.97 -7.01
CA LEU A 13 -1.99 20.25 -7.66
C LEU A 13 -3.51 20.36 -7.69
N VAL A 14 -4.05 21.45 -7.15
CA VAL A 14 -5.49 21.63 -6.98
C VAL A 14 -5.92 22.95 -7.63
N HIS A 15 -7.03 22.89 -8.37
CA HIS A 15 -7.75 24.06 -8.82
C HIS A 15 -8.89 24.36 -7.85
N ALA A 16 -9.02 25.64 -7.48
CA ALA A 16 -10.11 26.11 -6.63
C ALA A 16 -11.48 25.78 -7.25
N GLY A 17 -12.44 25.45 -6.38
CA GLY A 17 -13.80 25.03 -6.71
C GLY A 17 -14.47 24.46 -5.47
N ASP A 18 -15.73 24.06 -5.61
CA ASP A 18 -16.49 23.37 -4.54
C ASP A 18 -17.21 22.15 -5.13
N PRO A 19 -16.63 20.92 -4.99
CA PRO A 19 -15.35 20.63 -4.34
C PRO A 19 -14.14 21.04 -5.23
N PRO A 20 -12.95 21.26 -4.64
CA PRO A 20 -11.72 21.50 -5.39
C PRO A 20 -11.36 20.35 -6.33
N ARG A 21 -10.81 20.64 -7.52
CA ARG A 21 -10.44 19.62 -8.51
C ARG A 21 -8.93 19.37 -8.48
N VAL A 22 -8.52 18.10 -8.30
CA VAL A 22 -7.14 17.68 -8.52
C VAL A 22 -6.80 17.78 -10.00
N ALA A 23 -5.71 18.46 -10.32
CA ALA A 23 -5.21 18.72 -11.67
C ALA A 23 -3.82 18.13 -11.93
N GLY A 24 -3.28 17.38 -10.96
CA GLY A 24 -1.96 16.77 -11.09
C GLY A 24 -1.31 16.49 -9.74
N VAL A 25 -0.01 16.21 -9.79
CA VAL A 25 0.82 15.93 -8.61
C VAL A 25 2.09 16.76 -8.63
N ARG A 26 2.49 17.22 -7.43
CA ARG A 26 3.82 17.76 -7.19
C ARG A 26 4.79 16.59 -7.02
N THR A 27 5.96 16.66 -7.65
CA THR A 27 7.01 15.64 -7.49
C THR A 27 8.34 16.28 -7.13
N THR A 28 9.30 15.46 -6.69
CA THR A 28 10.69 15.89 -6.46
C THR A 28 11.38 16.45 -7.71
N HIS A 29 10.83 16.20 -8.90
CA HIS A 29 11.36 16.64 -10.19
C HIS A 29 10.43 17.64 -10.89
N GLY A 30 9.63 18.37 -10.09
CA GLY A 30 8.66 19.35 -10.56
C GLY A 30 7.24 18.81 -10.72
N ASP A 31 6.36 19.69 -11.13
CA ASP A 31 4.93 19.44 -11.21
C ASP A 31 4.55 18.60 -12.44
N ARG A 32 3.56 17.73 -12.28
CA ARG A 32 3.00 16.89 -13.35
C ARG A 32 1.50 17.12 -13.42
N GLN A 33 1.07 17.85 -14.46
CA GLN A 33 -0.34 18.06 -14.76
C GLN A 33 -0.96 16.75 -15.28
N ALA A 34 -2.18 16.45 -14.84
CA ALA A 34 -2.95 15.29 -15.26
C ALA A 34 -4.44 15.51 -15.00
N ASP A 35 -5.30 14.99 -15.87
CA ASP A 35 -6.75 15.05 -15.67
C ASP A 35 -7.27 14.11 -14.59
N VAL A 36 -6.52 13.04 -14.32
CA VAL A 36 -6.83 12.02 -13.30
C VAL A 36 -5.54 11.62 -12.60
N VAL A 37 -5.58 11.60 -11.27
CA VAL A 37 -4.50 11.11 -10.41
C VAL A 37 -5.01 9.87 -9.68
N ILE A 38 -4.25 8.78 -9.78
CA ILE A 38 -4.53 7.53 -9.05
C ILE A 38 -3.43 7.37 -8.01
N ASP A 39 -3.82 7.38 -6.74
CA ASP A 39 -2.90 7.03 -5.66
C ASP A 39 -2.81 5.51 -5.50
N ALA A 40 -1.63 4.98 -5.85
CA ALA A 40 -1.28 3.57 -5.71
C ALA A 40 -0.10 3.36 -4.74
N SER A 41 0.11 4.28 -3.79
CA SER A 41 1.21 4.22 -2.81
C SER A 41 1.01 3.18 -1.69
N GLY A 42 -0.18 2.57 -1.62
CA GLY A 42 -0.50 1.46 -0.74
C GLY A 42 -0.91 1.87 0.67
N ARG A 43 -0.73 0.97 1.65
CA ARG A 43 -1.25 1.11 3.03
C ARG A 43 -0.80 2.38 3.76
N ARG A 44 0.37 2.92 3.43
CA ARG A 44 0.91 4.15 4.04
C ARG A 44 0.77 5.35 3.11
N SER A 45 -0.34 5.41 2.40
CA SER A 45 -0.60 6.50 1.47
C SER A 45 -0.55 7.85 2.18
N PRO A 46 0.12 8.86 1.60
CA PRO A 46 0.12 10.22 2.11
C PRO A 46 -1.12 11.03 1.67
N ILE A 47 -2.06 10.45 0.90
CA ILE A 47 -3.13 11.20 0.24
C ILE A 47 -4.03 11.95 1.21
N GLY A 48 -4.30 11.38 2.39
CA GLY A 48 -5.10 12.05 3.42
C GLY A 48 -4.46 13.35 3.90
N ALA A 49 -3.15 13.33 4.17
CA ALA A 49 -2.40 14.52 4.59
C ALA A 49 -2.29 15.56 3.46
N TRP A 50 -2.19 15.11 2.20
CA TRP A 50 -2.19 16.02 1.06
C TRP A 50 -3.54 16.70 0.86
N LEU A 51 -4.66 15.99 1.00
CA LEU A 51 -5.99 16.57 0.91
C LEU A 51 -6.26 17.57 2.05
N GLU A 52 -5.77 17.28 3.26
CA GLU A 52 -5.84 18.20 4.40
C GLU A 52 -5.04 19.48 4.13
N HIS A 53 -3.82 19.37 3.60
CA HIS A 53 -2.98 20.52 3.25
C HIS A 53 -3.64 21.44 2.22
N GLU A 54 -4.40 20.88 1.26
CA GLU A 54 -5.11 21.63 0.23
C GLU A 54 -6.50 22.12 0.69
N ALA A 55 -6.79 22.07 2.00
CA ALA A 55 -8.06 22.48 2.62
C ALA A 55 -9.31 21.77 2.05
N VAL A 56 -9.13 20.59 1.45
CA VAL A 56 -10.23 19.73 0.95
C VAL A 56 -10.88 18.95 2.11
N GLY A 57 -10.15 18.78 3.21
CA GLY A 57 -10.55 17.98 4.37
C GLY A 57 -10.10 16.52 4.26
N GLN A 58 -10.04 15.84 5.40
CA GLN A 58 -9.67 14.43 5.48
C GLN A 58 -10.93 13.55 5.48
N SER A 59 -10.93 12.46 4.71
CA SER A 59 -11.98 11.44 4.82
C SER A 59 -11.91 10.77 6.20
N ASP A 60 -13.08 10.41 6.76
CA ASP A 60 -13.15 9.70 8.03
C ASP A 60 -12.32 8.42 7.97
N ARG A 61 -11.27 8.37 8.79
CA ARG A 61 -10.43 7.17 8.91
C ARG A 61 -11.07 6.27 9.96
N ILE A 62 -11.72 5.21 9.48
CA ILE A 62 -12.26 4.16 10.34
C ILE A 62 -11.19 3.09 10.49
N GLU A 63 -10.72 2.89 11.71
CA GLU A 63 -9.78 1.81 12.03
C GLU A 63 -10.44 0.81 12.97
N SER A 64 -10.09 -0.46 12.79
CA SER A 64 -10.50 -1.54 13.67
C SER A 64 -9.33 -2.50 13.86
N GLU A 65 -9.10 -2.91 15.10
CA GLU A 65 -8.08 -3.91 15.40
C GLU A 65 -8.51 -5.27 14.83
N CYS A 66 -7.75 -5.78 13.87
CA CYS A 66 -8.05 -7.05 13.20
C CYS A 66 -7.46 -8.28 13.92
N GLY A 67 -6.81 -8.08 15.08
CA GLY A 67 -6.18 -9.16 15.86
C GLY A 67 -5.02 -9.88 15.15
N LEU A 68 -4.55 -9.38 14.00
CA LEU A 68 -3.56 -10.03 13.16
C LEU A 68 -2.45 -9.05 12.75
N SER A 69 -1.23 -9.33 13.21
CA SER A 69 -0.02 -8.75 12.63
C SER A 69 0.63 -9.77 11.70
N TYR A 70 1.18 -9.32 10.58
CA TYR A 70 1.89 -10.19 9.66
C TYR A 70 3.03 -9.46 8.95
N TYR A 71 4.15 -10.17 8.79
CA TYR A 71 5.29 -9.75 8.00
C TYR A 71 5.33 -10.64 6.77
N THR A 72 5.18 -10.03 5.59
CA THR A 72 5.15 -10.76 4.33
C THR A 72 6.33 -10.39 3.43
N ARG A 73 6.83 -11.39 2.70
CA ARG A 73 7.69 -11.19 1.54
C ARG A 73 7.06 -11.83 0.32
N ARG A 74 7.10 -11.09 -0.80
CA ARG A 74 6.62 -11.56 -2.09
C ARG A 74 7.78 -12.08 -2.94
N TYR A 75 7.54 -13.19 -3.64
CA TYR A 75 8.49 -13.85 -4.54
C TYR A 75 7.86 -14.04 -5.90
N ARG A 76 8.62 -13.82 -6.96
CA ARG A 76 8.19 -14.20 -8.31
C ARG A 76 8.67 -15.63 -8.58
N PRO A 77 7.78 -16.58 -8.91
CA PRO A 77 8.22 -17.91 -9.32
C PRO A 77 9.06 -17.83 -10.59
N ARG A 78 9.96 -18.82 -10.76
CA ARG A 78 10.72 -18.96 -12.02
C ARG A 78 9.77 -19.36 -13.16
N PRO A 79 10.07 -19.01 -14.42
CA PRO A 79 9.30 -19.49 -15.56
C PRO A 79 9.17 -21.02 -15.54
N GLY A 80 7.96 -21.53 -15.76
CA GLY A 80 7.66 -22.97 -15.74
C GLY A 80 7.56 -23.61 -14.35
N ALA A 81 7.76 -22.86 -13.26
CA ALA A 81 7.55 -23.37 -11.92
C ALA A 81 6.05 -23.64 -11.68
N THR A 82 5.74 -24.74 -11.00
CA THR A 82 4.40 -25.03 -10.53
C THR A 82 4.06 -24.12 -9.36
N TRP A 83 2.86 -23.54 -9.39
CA TRP A 83 2.34 -22.76 -8.28
C TRP A 83 2.14 -23.66 -7.05
N PRO A 84 2.66 -23.27 -5.87
CA PRO A 84 2.39 -24.05 -4.67
C PRO A 84 0.93 -23.87 -4.27
N GLU A 85 0.30 -24.96 -3.87
CA GLU A 85 -0.98 -24.92 -3.16
C GLU A 85 -0.86 -24.03 -1.92
N PRO A 86 -1.89 -23.23 -1.58
CA PRO A 86 -1.90 -22.46 -0.35
C PRO A 86 -1.67 -23.36 0.87
N ARG A 87 -0.77 -22.94 1.77
CA ARG A 87 -0.50 -23.65 3.02
C ARG A 87 -0.51 -22.70 4.19
N ARG A 88 -1.06 -23.17 5.30
CA ARG A 88 -0.96 -22.53 6.61
C ARG A 88 -0.34 -23.51 7.59
N LEU A 89 0.72 -23.10 8.27
CA LEU A 89 1.31 -23.81 9.40
C LEU A 89 1.09 -22.98 10.66
N SER A 90 0.88 -23.63 11.79
CA SER A 90 0.63 -22.96 13.08
C SER A 90 1.52 -23.55 14.18
N PRO A 91 2.84 -23.30 14.15
CA PRO A 91 3.68 -23.56 15.30
C PRO A 91 3.26 -22.73 16.54
N PRO A 92 3.74 -23.06 17.74
CA PRO A 92 3.20 -22.52 19.00
C PRO A 92 3.25 -21.00 19.18
N HIS A 93 4.13 -20.28 18.47
CA HIS A 93 4.38 -18.85 18.68
C HIS A 93 4.11 -17.96 17.47
N PHE A 94 3.88 -18.56 16.30
CA PHE A 94 3.59 -17.83 15.07
C PHE A 94 2.84 -18.71 14.08
N GLY A 95 2.14 -18.09 13.13
CA GLY A 95 1.64 -18.73 11.93
C GLY A 95 2.58 -18.49 10.76
N LEU A 96 2.66 -19.48 9.86
CA LEU A 96 3.24 -19.29 8.53
C LEU A 96 2.11 -19.45 7.50
N VAL A 97 1.97 -18.51 6.58
CA VAL A 97 1.05 -18.60 5.45
C VAL A 97 1.85 -18.49 4.16
N VAL A 98 1.68 -19.47 3.27
CA VAL A 98 2.19 -19.44 1.90
C VAL A 98 0.98 -19.46 0.98
N CYS A 99 0.83 -18.46 0.14
CA CYS A 99 -0.29 -18.37 -0.79
C CYS A 99 0.08 -17.57 -2.03
N THR A 100 -0.67 -17.77 -3.11
CA THR A 100 -0.63 -16.88 -4.26
C THR A 100 -1.12 -15.48 -3.87
N ALA A 101 -0.52 -14.46 -4.46
CA ALA A 101 -0.86 -13.06 -4.30
C ALA A 101 -1.01 -12.42 -5.69
N ASP A 102 -1.60 -11.23 -5.73
CA ASP A 102 -1.81 -10.48 -6.96
C ASP A 102 -0.50 -10.29 -7.77
N ASN A 103 -0.67 -10.08 -9.08
CA ASN A 103 0.41 -9.87 -10.04
C ASN A 103 1.37 -11.05 -10.19
N ASP A 104 0.83 -12.27 -10.17
CA ASP A 104 1.59 -13.52 -10.31
C ASP A 104 2.77 -13.58 -9.34
N MET A 105 2.47 -13.33 -8.05
CA MET A 105 3.46 -13.42 -6.98
C MET A 105 3.07 -14.51 -5.98
N LEU A 106 4.08 -15.12 -5.35
CA LEU A 106 3.92 -15.92 -4.15
C LEU A 106 4.13 -15.04 -2.93
N SER A 107 3.22 -15.05 -1.97
CA SER A 107 3.38 -14.42 -0.67
C SER A 107 3.75 -15.46 0.38
N VAL A 108 4.80 -15.18 1.14
CA VAL A 108 5.15 -15.91 2.36
C VAL A 108 5.02 -14.93 3.52
N ALA A 109 4.09 -15.21 4.43
CA ALA A 109 3.79 -14.37 5.58
C ALA A 109 4.04 -15.11 6.89
N VAL A 110 4.72 -14.45 7.82
CA VAL A 110 4.86 -14.87 9.21
C VAL A 110 3.92 -13.99 10.04
N CYS A 111 3.05 -14.63 10.81
CA CYS A 111 2.06 -13.98 11.65
C CYS A 111 2.42 -14.27 13.11
N PRO A 112 3.05 -13.35 13.87
CA PRO A 112 3.29 -13.57 15.29
C PRO A 112 1.97 -13.79 16.04
N ALA A 113 2.05 -14.44 17.20
CA ALA A 113 0.93 -14.54 18.13
C ALA A 113 0.39 -13.15 18.46
N THR A 114 -0.94 -13.02 18.54
CA THR A 114 -1.61 -11.74 18.77
C THR A 114 -1.15 -11.09 20.08
N GLU A 115 -0.80 -11.90 21.08
CA GLU A 115 -0.32 -11.47 22.39
C GLU A 115 1.11 -10.91 22.36
N ASP A 116 1.91 -11.24 21.33
CA ASP A 116 3.29 -10.78 21.20
C ASP A 116 3.35 -9.34 20.67
N ARG A 117 3.23 -8.40 21.62
CA ARG A 117 3.25 -6.97 21.34
C ARG A 117 4.60 -6.45 20.85
N THR A 118 5.69 -7.18 21.08
CA THR A 118 7.02 -6.75 20.61
C THR A 118 7.16 -6.85 19.10
N LEU A 119 6.37 -7.74 18.49
CA LEU A 119 6.32 -7.98 17.05
C LEU A 119 5.07 -7.38 16.39
N ARG A 120 4.40 -6.42 17.05
CA ARG A 120 3.37 -5.58 16.42
C ARG A 120 4.05 -4.34 15.84
N ALA A 121 3.85 -4.10 14.54
CA ALA A 121 4.38 -2.93 13.81
C ALA A 121 3.36 -1.80 13.70
#